data_AF-A0A940IW20-F1
#
_entry.id   AF-A0A940IW20-F1
#
_cell.length_a   1.000
_cell.length_b   1.000
_cell.length_c   1.000
_cell.angle_alpha   90.00
_cell.angle_beta   90.00
_cell.angle_gamma   90.00
#
_symmetry.space_group_name_H-M   'P 1'
#
loop_
_entity.id
_entity.type
_entity.pdbx_description
1 polymer ?
#
loop_
_entity_poly.entity_id
_entity_poly.type
_entity_poly.pdbx_seq_one_letter_code
_entity_poly.pdbx_strand_id
1 'polypeptide(L)'
;MIYEVFLVICSAIVCALATELHCRLQMKQIAKSKTAKNLFIHYLIAVGCFIVTLGSAQVLFHAYSLADIPNMQRMIFLVISSLVFVMPIVFITGWRYPNILAKMEKWRDSEKS
;
A
#
# COMPACT_ATOMS: atom_id res chain seq x y z
N MET A 1 13.55 19.35 -9.80
CA MET A 1 12.68 18.44 -10.59
C MET A 1 13.17 16.99 -10.69
N ILE A 2 14.43 16.72 -11.07
CA ILE A 2 14.93 15.32 -11.18
C ILE A 2 14.89 14.57 -9.84
N TYR A 3 15.26 15.26 -8.76
CA TYR A 3 15.27 14.70 -7.41
C TYR A 3 13.87 14.29 -6.92
N GLU A 4 12.87 15.13 -7.20
CA GLU A 4 11.48 14.94 -6.82
C GLU A 4 10.86 13.78 -7.60
N VAL A 5 11.15 13.69 -8.90
CA VAL A 5 10.76 12.53 -9.73
C VAL A 5 11.39 11.25 -9.19
N PHE A 6 12.67 11.28 -8.81
CA PHE A 6 13.35 10.14 -8.21
C PHE A 6 12.68 9.72 -6.88
N LEU A 7 12.36 10.67 -6.00
CA LEU A 7 11.64 10.40 -4.76
C LEU A 7 10.26 9.78 -4.97
N VAL A 8 9.51 10.25 -5.98
CA VAL A 8 8.20 9.69 -6.34
C VAL A 8 8.35 8.23 -6.78
N ILE A 9 9.32 7.93 -7.65
CA ILE A 9 9.57 6.56 -8.13
C ILE A 9 9.98 5.65 -6.97
N CYS A 10 10.92 6.08 -6.12
CA CYS A 10 11.33 5.31 -4.95
C CYS A 10 10.15 5.04 -4.00
N SER A 11 9.31 6.04 -3.76
CA SER A 11 8.12 5.92 -2.91
C SER A 11 7.11 4.93 -3.49
N ALA A 12 6.88 4.97 -4.80
CA ALA A 12 6.02 4.01 -5.49
C ALA A 12 6.58 2.57 -5.41
N ILE A 13 7.89 2.38 -5.58
CA ILE A 13 8.54 1.08 -5.43
C ILE A 13 8.39 0.55 -4.00
N VAL A 14 8.66 1.38 -2.99
CA VAL A 14 8.52 0.99 -1.57
C VAL A 14 7.07 0.60 -1.26
N CYS A 15 6.10 1.38 -1.74
CA CYS A 15 4.69 1.07 -1.56
C CYS A 15 4.27 -0.23 -2.26
N ALA A 16 4.78 -0.47 -3.47
CA ALA A 16 4.54 -1.71 -4.20
C ALA A 16 5.10 -2.92 -3.44
N LEU A 17 6.33 -2.83 -2.93
CA LEU A 17 6.97 -3.89 -2.15
C LEU A 17 6.22 -4.14 -0.83
N ALA A 18 5.80 -3.07 -0.14
CA ALA A 18 5.02 -3.18 1.08
C ALA A 18 3.66 -3.85 0.83
N THR A 19 2.97 -3.46 -0.24
CA THR A 19 1.68 -4.04 -0.64
C THR A 19 1.83 -5.52 -1.02
N GLU A 20 2.87 -5.86 -1.80
CA GLU A 20 3.19 -7.24 -2.17
C GLU A 20 3.48 -8.08 -0.92
N LEU A 21 4.31 -7.57 0.00
CA LEU A 21 4.63 -8.26 1.24
C LEU A 21 3.39 -8.44 2.12
N HIS A 22 2.57 -7.39 2.27
CA HIS A 22 1.29 -7.45 2.96
C HIS A 22 0.42 -8.56 2.38
N CYS A 23 0.20 -8.57 1.06
CA CYS A 23 -0.64 -9.57 0.42
C CYS A 23 -0.11 -10.99 0.64
N ARG A 24 1.21 -11.21 0.50
CA ARG A 24 1.85 -12.52 0.77
C ARG A 24 1.65 -12.98 2.20
N LEU A 25 1.88 -12.08 3.16
CA LEU A 25 1.75 -12.39 4.58
C LEU A 25 0.28 -12.66 4.95
N GLN A 26 -0.66 -11.86 4.40
CA GLN A 26 -2.08 -12.06 4.61
C GLN A 26 -2.54 -13.41 4.04
N MET A 27 -2.14 -13.77 2.82
CA MET A 27 -2.48 -15.07 2.24
C MET A 27 -1.94 -16.24 3.09
N LYS A 28 -0.71 -16.14 3.62
CA LYS A 28 -0.14 -17.13 4.55
C LYS A 28 -0.91 -17.19 5.87
N GLN A 29 -1.45 -16.07 6.31
CA GLN A 29 -2.18 -15.98 7.58
C GLN A 29 -3.61 -16.53 7.46
N ILE A 30 -4.28 -16.26 6.34
CA ILE A 30 -5.61 -16.78 6.00
C ILE A 30 -5.60 -18.31 5.85
N ALA A 31 -4.47 -18.90 5.46
CA ALA A 31 -4.32 -20.36 5.40
C ALA A 31 -4.27 -21.03 6.79
N LYS A 32 -4.12 -20.27 7.88
CA LYS A 32 -4.07 -20.80 9.26
C LYS A 32 -5.46 -20.78 9.90
N SER A 33 -5.67 -21.62 10.91
CA SER A 33 -6.89 -21.58 11.72
C SER A 33 -7.05 -20.24 12.43
N LYS A 34 -8.29 -19.78 12.55
CA LYS A 34 -8.61 -18.55 13.28
C LYS A 34 -8.44 -18.78 14.78
N THR A 35 -7.39 -18.20 15.33
CA THR A 35 -7.12 -18.12 16.78
C THR A 35 -6.94 -16.66 17.16
N ALA A 36 -7.10 -16.30 18.44
CA ALA A 36 -6.86 -14.93 18.91
C ALA A 36 -5.45 -14.43 18.53
N LYS A 37 -4.44 -15.29 18.67
CA LYS A 37 -3.07 -15.01 18.23
C LYS A 37 -2.99 -14.74 16.72
N ASN A 38 -3.66 -15.56 15.91
CA ASN A 38 -3.62 -15.39 14.46
C ASN A 38 -4.39 -14.15 13.99
N LEU A 39 -5.49 -13.79 14.67
CA LEU A 39 -6.23 -12.57 14.42
C LEU A 39 -5.40 -11.33 14.77
N PHE A 40 -4.67 -11.37 15.90
CA PHE A 40 -3.73 -10.31 16.26
C PHE A 40 -2.64 -10.11 15.20
N ILE A 41 -2.03 -11.20 14.71
CA ILE A 41 -1.02 -11.16 13.64
C ILE A 41 -1.61 -10.57 12.35
N HIS A 42 -2.84 -10.94 11.98
CA HIS A 42 -3.53 -10.40 10.80
C HIS A 42 -3.63 -8.86 10.85
N TYR A 43 -4.04 -8.31 11.99
CA TYR A 43 -4.11 -6.85 12.17
C TYR A 43 -2.73 -6.20 12.22
N LEU A 44 -1.74 -6.84 12.85
CA LEU A 44 -0.37 -6.33 12.88
C LEU A 44 0.23 -6.19 11.47
N ILE A 45 -0.01 -7.17 10.59
CA ILE A 45 0.39 -7.11 9.17
C ILE A 45 -0.30 -5.95 8.44
N ALA A 46 -1.57 -5.69 8.73
CA ALA A 46 -2.32 -4.58 8.14
C ALA A 46 -1.76 -3.22 8.61
N VAL A 47 -1.52 -3.06 9.92
CA VAL A 47 -0.93 -1.85 10.50
C VAL A 47 0.46 -1.58 9.93
N GLY A 48 1.30 -2.61 9.81
CA GLY A 48 2.64 -2.46 9.21
C GLY A 48 2.57 -1.94 7.77
N CYS A 49 1.68 -2.48 6.94
CA CYS A 49 1.48 -2.00 5.57
C CYS A 49 0.96 -0.56 5.54
N PHE A 50 0.03 -0.22 6.44
CA PHE A 50 -0.53 1.12 6.54
C PHE A 50 0.53 2.17 6.90
N ILE A 51 1.40 1.87 7.88
CA ILE A 51 2.49 2.76 8.29
C ILE A 51 3.45 3.03 7.13
N VAL A 52 3.86 1.99 6.38
CA VAL A 52 4.76 2.17 5.24
C VAL A 52 4.09 2.99 4.14
N THR A 53 2.82 2.72 3.84
CA THR A 53 2.05 3.46 2.83
C THR A 53 1.92 4.94 3.21
N LEU A 54 1.60 5.25 4.47
CA LEU A 54 1.55 6.63 4.96
C LEU A 54 2.91 7.32 4.89
N GLY A 55 3.98 6.63 5.29
CA GLY A 55 5.34 7.18 5.22
C GLY A 55 5.74 7.51 3.78
N SER A 56 5.46 6.62 2.83
CA SER A 56 5.71 6.89 1.41
C SER A 56 4.84 8.03 0.85
N ALA A 57 3.58 8.15 1.30
CA ALA A 57 2.73 9.29 0.92
C ALA A 57 3.24 10.62 1.48
N GLN A 58 3.79 10.63 2.70
CA GLN A 58 4.43 11.83 3.27
C GLN A 58 5.65 12.27 2.47
N VAL A 59 6.49 11.32 2.01
CA VAL A 59 7.63 11.63 1.13
C VAL A 59 7.15 12.28 -0.18
N LEU A 60 6.06 11.78 -0.77
CA LEU A 60 5.44 12.35 -1.96
C LEU A 60 4.97 13.79 -1.73
N PHE A 61 4.29 14.03 -0.61
CA PHE A 61 3.81 15.36 -0.23
C PHE A 61 4.96 16.33 0.05
N HIS A 62 6.04 15.85 0.67
CA HIS A 62 7.23 16.64 0.91
C HIS A 62 7.91 17.04 -0.41
N ALA A 63 8.08 16.09 -1.34
CA ALA A 63 8.62 16.36 -2.67
C ALA A 63 7.77 17.40 -3.43
N TYR A 64 6.44 17.33 -3.30
CA TYR A 64 5.51 18.34 -3.84
C TYR A 64 5.69 19.73 -3.20
N SER A 65 5.88 19.78 -1.88
CA SER A 65 6.02 21.06 -1.15
C SER A 65 7.30 21.81 -1.54
N LEU A 66 8.38 21.08 -1.82
CA LEU A 66 9.69 21.61 -2.17
C LEU A 66 9.87 21.92 -3.67
N ALA A 67 8.97 21.43 -4.53
CA ALA A 67 9.07 21.62 -5.96
C ALA A 67 8.91 23.12 -6.32
N ASP A 68 9.97 23.74 -6.82
CA ASP A 68 9.98 25.13 -7.28
C ASP A 68 9.39 25.23 -8.70
N ILE A 69 8.09 24.94 -8.80
CA ILE A 69 7.32 24.99 -10.05
C ILE A 69 6.01 25.78 -9.88
N PRO A 70 5.52 26.42 -10.96
CA PRO A 70 4.23 27.11 -10.97
C PRO A 70 3.08 26.24 -10.47
N ASN A 71 2.11 26.85 -9.78
CA ASN A 71 1.00 26.15 -9.12
C ASN A 71 0.26 25.16 -10.04
N MET A 72 0.01 25.52 -11.30
CA MET A 72 -0.66 24.63 -12.25
C MET A 72 0.17 23.38 -12.56
N GLN A 73 1.47 23.53 -12.79
CA GLN A 73 2.38 22.40 -13.02
C GLN A 73 2.52 21.55 -11.75
N ARG A 74 2.50 22.18 -10.58
CA ARG A 74 2.52 21.51 -9.28
C ARG A 74 1.30 20.59 -9.10
N MET A 75 0.11 21.08 -9.40
CA MET A 75 -1.12 20.28 -9.36
C MET A 75 -1.06 19.10 -10.32
N ILE A 76 -0.60 19.31 -11.55
CA ILE A 76 -0.41 18.24 -12.54
C ILE A 76 0.59 17.18 -12.01
N PHE A 77 1.72 17.64 -11.46
CA PHE A 77 2.73 16.76 -10.87
C PHE A 77 2.16 15.93 -9.71
N LEU A 78 1.37 16.52 -8.82
CA LEU A 78 0.72 15.82 -7.71
C LEU A 78 -0.22 14.72 -8.20
N VAL A 79 -1.06 15.01 -9.20
CA VAL A 79 -2.01 14.06 -9.76
C VAL A 79 -1.27 12.89 -10.41
N ILE A 80 -0.29 13.17 -11.27
CA ILE A 80 0.50 12.13 -11.95
C ILE A 80 1.25 11.27 -10.92
N SER A 81 1.89 11.90 -9.94
CA SER A 81 2.66 11.20 -8.90
C SER A 81 1.75 10.31 -8.04
N SER A 82 0.53 10.77 -7.73
CA SER A 82 -0.48 9.99 -7.02
C SER A 82 -0.96 8.79 -7.85
N LEU A 83 -1.16 8.94 -9.15
CA LEU A 83 -1.51 7.82 -10.04
C LEU A 83 -0.37 6.80 -10.11
N VAL A 84 0.87 7.24 -10.27
CA VAL A 84 2.06 6.36 -10.26
C VAL A 84 2.17 5.61 -8.94
N PHE A 85 1.86 6.26 -7.81
CA PHE A 85 1.87 5.65 -6.49
C PHE A 85 0.76 4.60 -6.31
N VAL A 86 -0.46 4.86 -6.78
CA VAL A 86 -1.62 3.97 -6.60
C VAL A 86 -1.61 2.79 -7.57
N MET A 87 -1.09 2.96 -8.79
CA MET A 87 -1.10 1.93 -9.84
C MET A 87 -0.56 0.57 -9.38
N PRO A 88 0.60 0.47 -8.70
CA PRO A 88 1.09 -0.80 -8.17
C PRO A 88 0.13 -1.46 -7.18
N ILE A 89 -0.54 -0.68 -6.33
CA ILE A 89 -1.51 -1.21 -5.34
C ILE A 89 -2.67 -1.87 -6.07
N VAL A 90 -3.25 -1.18 -7.06
CA VAL A 90 -4.36 -1.68 -7.87
C VAL A 90 -3.96 -2.93 -8.63
N PHE A 91 -2.77 -2.93 -9.24
CA PHE A 91 -2.25 -4.09 -9.96
C PHE A 91 -2.04 -5.31 -9.06
N ILE A 92 -1.41 -5.13 -7.90
CA ILE A 92 -1.13 -6.22 -6.96
C ILE A 92 -2.43 -6.79 -6.38
N THR A 93 -3.33 -5.93 -5.91
CA THR A 93 -4.57 -6.36 -5.24
C THR A 93 -5.65 -6.83 -6.22
N GLY A 94 -5.71 -6.23 -7.42
CA GLY A 94 -6.71 -6.55 -8.43
C GLY A 94 -6.33 -7.74 -9.29
N TRP A 95 -5.08 -7.82 -9.76
CA TRP A 95 -4.66 -8.84 -10.71
C TRP A 95 -3.89 -9.99 -10.07
N ARG A 96 -2.89 -9.70 -9.22
CA ARG A 96 -2.00 -10.73 -8.65
C ARG A 96 -2.64 -11.49 -7.48
N TYR A 97 -3.32 -10.78 -6.59
CA TYR A 97 -4.01 -11.35 -5.43
C TYR A 97 -5.52 -11.08 -5.50
N PRO A 98 -6.21 -11.61 -6.53
CA PRO A 98 -7.60 -11.28 -6.76
C PRO A 98 -8.46 -11.70 -5.56
N ASN A 99 -9.41 -10.84 -5.22
CA ASN A 99 -10.37 -11.01 -4.13
C ASN A 99 -9.71 -11.19 -2.75
N ILE A 100 -8.50 -10.66 -2.54
CA ILE A 100 -7.82 -10.76 -1.24
C ILE A 100 -8.65 -10.16 -0.10
N LEU A 101 -9.35 -9.04 -0.35
CA LEU A 101 -10.25 -8.42 0.63
C LEU A 101 -11.37 -9.37 1.05
N ALA A 102 -12.09 -9.95 0.09
CA ALA A 102 -13.16 -10.91 0.36
C ALA A 102 -12.64 -12.18 1.06
N LYS A 103 -11.43 -12.65 0.72
CA LYS A 103 -10.79 -13.78 1.41
C LYS A 103 -10.45 -13.45 2.87
N MET A 104 -9.92 -12.25 3.13
CA MET A 104 -9.62 -11.78 4.49
C MET A 104 -10.89 -11.64 5.32
N GLU A 105 -11.94 -11.06 4.75
CA GLU A 105 -13.25 -10.90 5.40
C GLU A 105 -13.87 -12.27 5.73
N LYS A 106 -13.97 -13.17 4.75
CA LYS A 106 -14.48 -14.53 4.99
C LYS A 106 -13.69 -15.28 6.05
N TRP A 107 -12.37 -15.18 6.05
CA TRP A 107 -11.52 -15.80 7.08
C TRP A 107 -11.73 -15.18 8.46
N ARG A 108 -11.81 -13.85 8.54
CA ARG A 108 -12.11 -13.12 9.77
C ARG A 108 -13.48 -13.49 10.33
N ASP A 109 -14.48 -13.65 9.47
CA ASP A 109 -15.88 -13.85 9.85
C ASP A 109 -16.23 -15.33 10.07
N SER A 110 -15.38 -16.26 9.64
CA SER A 110 -15.52 -17.67 10.01
C SER A 110 -15.44 -17.80 11.54
N GLU A 111 -16.57 -17.93 12.23
CA GLU A 111 -16.62 -18.31 13.64
C GLU A 111 -16.21 -19.77 13.81
N LYS A 112 -15.70 -20.10 15.00
CA LYS A 112 -15.23 -21.43 15.41
C LYS A 112 -16.33 -22.47 15.12
N SER A 113 -16.21 -23.20 14.01
CA SER A 113 -16.87 -24.51 13.89
C SER A 113 -16.23 -25.49 14.86
#